data_AF-A0A364JTL9-F1
#
_entry.id   AF-A0A364JTL9-F1
#
_cell.length_a   1.000
_cell.length_b   1.000
_cell.length_c   1.000
_cell.angle_alpha   90.00
_cell.angle_beta   90.00
_cell.angle_gamma   90.00
#
_symmetry.space_group_name_H-M   'P 1'
#
loop_
_entity.id
_entity.type
_entity.pdbx_description
1 polymer ?
#
loop_
_entity_poly.entity_id
_entity_poly.type
_entity_poly.pdbx_seq_one_letter_code
_entity_poly.pdbx_strand_id
1 'polypeptide(L)'
;MPLFNEAHRIYHPDEINFLRSCYSKAAMNLEKQGRDYCASELASCIMMLYESGLRNAAYVSEMAARLAYQRSKKRRLDGPYRAANSNISSSLDHDPRHPDNPSG
;
A
#
# COMPACT_ATOMS: atom_id res chain seq x y z
N MET A 1 4.32 5.56 20.39
CA MET A 1 3.12 5.73 19.52
C MET A 1 2.88 7.22 19.27
N PRO A 2 3.60 7.88 18.33
CA PRO A 2 3.50 9.34 18.16
C PRO A 2 2.33 9.81 17.27
N LEU A 3 1.92 8.99 16.29
CA LEU A 3 0.90 9.36 15.28
C LEU A 3 -0.46 9.74 15.86
N PHE A 4 -0.90 9.06 16.93
CA PHE A 4 -2.19 9.34 17.56
C PHE A 4 -2.16 10.55 18.51
N ASN A 5 -0.97 11.05 18.86
CA ASN A 5 -0.83 12.17 19.79
C ASN A 5 -1.05 13.53 19.08
N GLU A 6 -0.76 13.61 17.78
CA GLU A 6 -1.05 14.79 16.95
C GLU A 6 -2.52 14.86 16.46
N ALA A 7 -3.22 13.73 16.39
CA ALA A 7 -4.59 13.63 15.88
C ALA A 7 -5.68 14.23 16.80
N HIS A 8 -5.34 14.58 18.06
CA HIS A 8 -6.27 15.12 19.05
C HIS A 8 -6.84 16.51 18.69
N ARG A 9 -6.28 17.19 17.69
CA ARG A 9 -6.81 18.48 17.19
C ARG A 9 -7.94 18.33 16.17
N ILE A 10 -8.14 17.14 15.60
CA ILE A 10 -9.05 16.92 14.47
C ILE A 10 -10.10 15.85 14.79
N TYR A 11 -9.76 14.85 15.61
CA TYR A 11 -10.66 13.77 16.00
C TYR A 11 -11.10 13.87 17.45
N HIS A 12 -12.38 13.59 17.71
CA HIS A 12 -12.87 13.47 19.09
C HIS A 12 -12.20 12.26 19.78
N PRO A 13 -11.97 12.30 21.11
CA PRO A 13 -11.38 11.17 21.84
C PRO A 13 -12.04 9.81 21.56
N ASP A 14 -13.37 9.79 21.36
CA ASP A 14 -14.12 8.58 21.01
C ASP A 14 -13.74 8.01 19.65
N GLU A 15 -13.45 8.88 18.69
CA GLU A 15 -13.00 8.50 17.35
C GLU A 15 -11.62 7.89 17.42
N ILE A 16 -10.72 8.47 18.22
CA ILE A 16 -9.38 7.92 18.46
C ILE A 16 -9.48 6.54 19.13
N ASN A 17 -10.36 6.38 20.12
CA ASN A 17 -10.58 5.08 20.78
C ASN A 17 -11.14 4.03 19.82
N PHE A 18 -12.08 4.42 18.95
CA PHE A 18 -12.61 3.56 17.88
C PHE A 18 -11.50 3.12 16.92
N LEU A 19 -10.70 4.05 16.42
CA LEU A 19 -9.61 3.78 15.47
C LEU A 19 -8.55 2.86 16.10
N ARG A 20 -8.17 3.09 17.36
CA ARG A 20 -7.25 2.21 18.10
C ARG A 20 -7.82 0.81 18.28
N SER A 21 -9.11 0.69 18.62
CA SER A 21 -9.79 -0.60 18.76
C SER A 21 -9.80 -1.38 17.44
N CYS A 22 -10.10 -0.69 16.32
CA CYS A 22 -10.05 -1.28 14.98
C CYS A 22 -8.65 -1.77 14.62
N TYR A 23 -7.63 -0.95 14.94
CA TYR A 23 -6.23 -1.30 14.70
C TYR A 23 -5.83 -2.56 15.46
N SER A 24 -6.08 -2.60 16.77
CA SER A 24 -5.74 -3.78 17.59
C SER A 24 -6.43 -5.05 17.09
N LYS A 25 -7.73 -4.98 16.73
CA LYS A 25 -8.47 -6.12 16.18
C LYS A 25 -7.90 -6.59 14.84
N ALA A 26 -7.58 -5.66 13.95
CA ALA A 26 -7.04 -5.97 12.64
C ALA A 26 -5.63 -6.57 12.73
N ALA A 27 -4.77 -5.99 13.57
CA ALA A 27 -3.42 -6.49 13.86
C ALA A 27 -3.47 -7.91 14.43
N MET A 28 -4.29 -8.15 15.45
CA MET A 28 -4.48 -9.48 16.03
C MET A 28 -4.96 -10.50 14.99
N ASN A 29 -5.88 -10.11 14.09
CA ASN A 29 -6.37 -10.99 13.04
C ASN A 29 -5.28 -11.36 12.02
N LEU A 30 -4.42 -10.41 11.68
CA LEU A 30 -3.29 -10.65 10.78
C LEU A 30 -2.23 -11.54 11.43
N GLU A 31 -1.93 -11.31 12.70
CA GLU A 31 -0.99 -12.11 13.50
C GLU A 31 -1.49 -13.56 13.65
N LYS A 32 -2.77 -13.75 13.98
CA LYS A 32 -3.40 -15.08 14.02
C LYS A 32 -3.33 -15.83 12.69
N GLN A 33 -3.34 -15.09 11.58
CA GLN A 33 -3.26 -15.66 10.23
C GLN A 33 -1.81 -15.83 9.74
N GLY A 34 -0.80 -15.45 10.54
CA GLY A 34 0.61 -15.49 10.13
C GLY A 34 0.92 -14.57 8.95
N ARG A 35 0.16 -13.49 8.77
CA ARG A 35 0.30 -12.59 7.63
C ARG A 35 1.20 -11.41 7.97
N ASP A 36 2.26 -11.25 7.20
CA ASP A 36 3.09 -10.05 7.28
C ASP A 36 2.30 -8.82 6.85
N TYR A 37 2.35 -7.77 7.68
CA TYR A 37 1.72 -6.50 7.42
C TYR A 37 2.62 -5.34 7.86
N CYS A 38 2.39 -4.19 7.24
CA CYS A 38 3.07 -2.96 7.62
C CYS A 38 2.14 -2.13 8.51
N ALA A 39 2.59 -1.79 9.72
CA ALA A 39 1.82 -1.04 10.70
C ALA A 39 1.29 0.29 10.16
N SER A 40 2.12 1.03 9.40
CA SER A 40 1.72 2.31 8.81
C SER A 40 0.65 2.15 7.73
N GLU A 41 0.73 1.11 6.90
CA GLU A 41 -0.30 0.81 5.90
C GLU A 41 -1.60 0.38 6.54
N LEU A 42 -1.53 -0.44 7.60
CA LEU A 42 -2.72 -0.86 8.32
C LEU A 42 -3.43 0.36 8.93
N ALA A 43 -2.69 1.25 9.58
CA ALA A 43 -3.26 2.49 10.12
C ALA A 43 -3.86 3.38 9.02
N SER A 44 -3.17 3.52 7.87
CA SER A 44 -3.68 4.28 6.72
C SER A 44 -4.98 3.69 6.16
N CYS A 45 -5.08 2.35 6.02
CA CYS A 45 -6.30 1.69 5.57
C CYS A 45 -7.46 1.92 6.56
N ILE A 46 -7.20 1.90 7.87
CA ILE A 46 -8.23 2.15 8.88
C ILE A 46 -8.72 3.60 8.82
N MET A 47 -7.83 4.58 8.72
CA MET A 47 -8.21 5.99 8.58
C MET A 47 -9.02 6.23 7.30
N MET A 48 -8.58 5.67 6.17
CA MET A 48 -9.29 5.78 4.90
C MET A 48 -10.72 5.19 4.96
N LEU A 49 -10.90 4.03 5.60
CA LEU A 49 -12.22 3.42 5.77
C LEU A 49 -13.11 4.21 6.74
N TYR A 50 -12.50 4.84 7.74
CA TYR A 50 -13.22 5.66 8.69
C TYR A 50 -13.73 6.97 8.06
N GLU A 51 -12.87 7.62 7.27
CA GLU A 51 -13.19 8.85 6.55
C GLU A 51 -14.24 8.63 5.46
N SER A 52 -14.33 7.43 4.89
CA SER A 52 -15.42 7.08 3.96
C SER A 52 -16.77 6.82 4.66
N GLY A 53 -16.84 7.01 5.99
CA GLY A 53 -18.08 6.96 6.77
C GLY A 53 -18.37 5.60 7.40
N LEU A 54 -17.46 4.62 7.34
CA LEU A 54 -17.69 3.34 8.00
C LEU A 54 -17.46 3.45 9.51
N ARG A 55 -18.54 3.24 10.28
CA ARG A 55 -18.54 3.32 11.75
C ARG A 55 -18.65 1.95 12.44
N ASN A 56 -18.65 0.84 11.69
CA ASN A 56 -18.67 -0.51 12.24
C ASN A 56 -17.24 -1.04 12.46
N ALA A 57 -16.84 -1.16 13.73
CA ALA A 57 -15.48 -1.57 14.09
C ALA A 57 -15.07 -2.96 13.57
N ALA A 58 -16.00 -3.93 13.57
CA ALA A 58 -15.70 -5.28 13.10
C ALA A 58 -15.40 -5.25 11.59
N TYR A 59 -16.27 -4.59 10.82
CA TYR A 59 -16.11 -4.48 9.38
C TYR A 59 -14.87 -3.68 8.99
N VAL A 60 -14.63 -2.54 9.65
CA VAL A 60 -13.42 -1.73 9.42
C VAL A 60 -12.17 -2.53 9.71
N SER A 61 -12.12 -3.26 10.82
CA SER A 61 -10.95 -4.07 11.18
C SER A 61 -10.68 -5.20 10.19
N GLU A 62 -11.72 -5.88 9.71
CA GLU A 62 -11.57 -6.95 8.73
C GLU A 62 -11.11 -6.42 7.37
N MET A 63 -11.77 -5.37 6.86
CA MET A 63 -11.40 -4.79 5.57
C MET A 63 -10.02 -4.16 5.59
N ALA A 64 -9.66 -3.46 6.67
CA ALA A 64 -8.33 -2.91 6.83
C ALA A 64 -7.27 -4.01 6.82
N ALA A 65 -7.50 -5.14 7.51
CA ALA A 65 -6.59 -6.27 7.50
C ALA A 65 -6.39 -6.84 6.08
N ARG A 66 -7.47 -7.01 5.32
CA ARG A 66 -7.43 -7.51 3.94
C ARG A 66 -6.67 -6.55 3.03
N LEU A 67 -6.94 -5.25 3.12
CA LEU A 67 -6.28 -4.23 2.31
C LEU A 67 -4.79 -4.10 2.64
N ALA A 68 -4.43 -4.10 3.94
CA ALA A 68 -3.04 -4.02 4.37
C ALA A 68 -2.23 -5.23 3.90
N TYR A 69 -2.81 -6.43 3.96
CA TYR A 69 -2.17 -7.63 3.42
C TYR A 69 -2.01 -7.60 1.89
N GLN A 70 -3.01 -7.10 1.16
CA GLN A 70 -2.90 -6.96 -0.29
C GLN A 70 -1.82 -5.94 -0.69
N ARG A 71 -1.74 -4.81 0.02
CA ARG A 71 -0.70 -3.79 -0.21
C ARG A 71 0.69 -4.31 0.14
N SER A 72 0.84 -5.03 1.25
CA SER A 72 2.12 -5.67 1.60
C SER A 72 2.54 -6.70 0.54
N LYS A 73 1.62 -7.54 0.07
CA LYS A 73 1.87 -8.50 -1.02
C LYS A 73 2.24 -7.79 -2.33
N LYS A 74 1.54 -6.72 -2.71
CA LYS A 74 1.83 -5.95 -3.92
C LYS A 74 3.24 -5.37 -3.89
N ARG A 75 3.67 -4.75 -2.79
CA ARG A 75 5.04 -4.21 -2.67
C ARG A 75 6.12 -5.29 -2.72
N ARG A 76 5.86 -6.46 -2.13
CA ARG A 76 6.77 -7.61 -2.24
C ARG A 76 6.94 -8.08 -3.69
N LEU A 77 5.87 -8.01 -4.49
CA LEU A 77 5.88 -8.40 -5.90
C LEU A 77 6.48 -7.32 -6.80
N ASP A 78 6.16 -6.05 -6.57
CA ASP A 78 6.60 -4.93 -7.40
C ASP A 78 8.05 -4.49 -7.10
N GLY A 79 8.60 -4.86 -5.94
CA GLY A 79 9.94 -4.48 -5.49
C GLY A 79 10.08 -2.97 -5.22
N PRO A 80 11.17 -2.51 -4.56
CA PRO A 80 11.39 -1.09 -4.25
C PRO A 80 11.63 -0.19 -5.49
N TYR A 81 11.77 -0.75 -6.69
CA TYR A 81 12.43 -0.07 -7.82
C TYR A 81 11.55 0.15 -9.05
N ARG A 82 10.26 -0.22 -9.03
CA ARG A 82 9.42 -0.09 -10.22
C ARG A 82 8.91 1.35 -10.38
N ALA A 83 9.80 2.24 -10.80
CA ALA A 83 9.45 3.55 -11.33
C ALA A 83 8.66 3.36 -12.64
N ALA A 84 7.52 4.05 -12.74
CA ALA A 84 6.55 3.94 -13.82
C ALA A 84 6.98 4.71 -15.08
N ASN A 85 8.09 4.32 -15.72
CA ASN A 85 8.42 4.81 -17.06
C ASN A 85 8.90 3.67 -17.96
N SER A 86 7.95 2.94 -18.55
CA SER A 86 8.21 2.02 -19.65
C SER A 86 7.49 2.53 -20.90
N ASN A 87 8.11 3.46 -21.62
CA ASN A 87 7.73 3.80 -22.99
C ASN A 87 8.31 2.77 -23.97
N ILE A 88 7.76 1.55 -23.98
CA ILE A 88 8.09 0.58 -25.03
C ILE A 88 7.38 1.02 -26.32
N SER A 89 7.98 1.97 -27.04
CA SER A 89 7.60 2.31 -28.41
C SER A 89 8.50 1.51 -29.35
N SER A 90 8.03 0.30 -29.63
CA SER A 90 8.48 -0.57 -30.71
C SER A 90 8.49 0.17 -32.05
N SER A 91 9.68 0.36 -32.63
CA SER A 91 9.84 0.42 -34.08
C SER A 91 11.26 -0.04 -34.43
N LEU A 92 11.37 -1.36 -34.61
CA LEU A 92 12.53 -2.04 -35.16
C LEU A 92 11.99 -2.72 -36.41
N ASP A 93 12.21 -2.14 -37.59
CA ASP A 93 12.12 -2.85 -38.86
C ASP A 93 12.69 -1.96 -39.99
N HIS A 94 13.94 -2.23 -40.42
CA HIS A 94 14.26 -2.67 -41.79
C HIS A 94 15.80 -2.71 -42.01
N ASP A 95 16.32 -3.92 -42.19
CA ASP A 95 17.68 -4.30 -42.64
C ASP A 95 17.76 -4.19 -44.19
N PRO A 96 18.82 -4.62 -44.93
CA PRO A 96 20.28 -4.45 -44.87
C PRO A 96 20.82 -3.72 -46.14
N ARG A 97 22.04 -3.16 -46.13
CA ARG A 97 22.98 -3.27 -47.29
C ARG A 97 24.37 -2.65 -47.06
N HIS A 98 25.36 -3.53 -47.29
CA HIS A 98 26.72 -3.32 -47.83
C HIS A 98 27.85 -2.83 -46.91
N PRO A 99 28.92 -3.64 -46.74
CA PRO A 99 30.23 -3.15 -46.32
C PRO A 99 31.07 -2.82 -47.56
N ASP A 100 31.68 -1.64 -47.61
CA ASP A 100 32.93 -1.45 -48.36
C ASP A 100 33.79 -0.39 -47.65
N ASN A 101 35.00 -0.85 -47.29
CA ASN A 101 36.17 -0.12 -46.78
C ASN A 101 36.62 0.99 -47.80
N PRO A 102 37.65 1.84 -47.57
CA PRO A 102 38.77 1.69 -46.65
C PRO A 102 39.26 2.96 -45.90
N SER A 103 40.23 2.69 -45.02
CA SER A 103 41.09 3.61 -44.27
C SER A 103 41.62 4.83 -45.03
N GLY A 104 41.70 5.94 -44.30
CA GLY A 104 42.56 7.09 -44.56
C GLY A 104 43.15 7.57 -43.23
#